data_AF-A0A257JUX6-F1
#
_entry.id   AF-A0A257JUX6-F1
#
_cell.length_a   1.000
_cell.length_b   1.000
_cell.length_c   1.000
_cell.angle_alpha   90.00
_cell.angle_beta   90.00
_cell.angle_gamma   90.00
#
_symmetry.space_group_name_H-M   'P 1'
#
loop_
_entity.id
_entity.type
_entity.pdbx_description
1 polymer ?
#
loop_
_entity_poly.entity_id
_entity_poly.type
_entity_poly.pdbx_seq_one_letter_code
_entity_poly.pdbx_strand_id
1 'polypeptide(L)'
;QTQGCYKGYVDLKMQEKYGAAYKEEIEKEAEKLFITNLITQNKIISVYDLDEAEKPKIISSKVNIESNYYTTMETVIPVVNNKFFAIDMSFIVEKDGTISNIKLSNWANENPENEEHKQVFIDQAISILKGDYNHWKPGKYKGNVARTENTLRIRFE
;
A
#
# COMPACT_ATOMS: atom_id res chain seq x y z
N GLN A 1 -24.35 -20.44 14.01
CA GLN A 1 -25.08 -21.03 12.86
C GLN A 1 -26.20 -20.14 12.29
N THR A 2 -26.45 -18.93 12.80
CA THR A 2 -27.55 -18.05 12.34
C THR A 2 -27.21 -17.09 11.19
N GLN A 3 -25.93 -16.79 10.94
CA GLN A 3 -25.53 -15.85 9.88
C GLN A 3 -25.89 -16.32 8.47
N GLY A 4 -25.89 -17.63 8.21
CA GLY A 4 -26.26 -18.20 6.90
C GLY A 4 -27.75 -18.00 6.57
N CYS A 5 -28.63 -18.12 7.57
CA CYS A 5 -30.07 -17.98 7.37
C CYS A 5 -30.48 -16.52 7.12
N TYR A 6 -29.83 -15.57 7.78
CA TYR A 6 -30.12 -14.14 7.59
C TYR A 6 -29.72 -13.67 6.19
N LYS A 7 -28.48 -13.99 5.77
CA LYS A 7 -28.00 -13.64 4.43
C LYS A 7 -28.87 -14.27 3.34
N GLY A 8 -29.19 -15.56 3.46
CA GLY A 8 -30.03 -16.25 2.49
C GLY A 8 -31.43 -15.64 2.37
N TYR A 9 -32.03 -15.21 3.48
CA TYR A 9 -33.33 -14.54 3.44
C TYR A 9 -33.25 -13.15 2.80
N VAL A 10 -32.22 -12.36 3.11
CA VAL A 10 -31.99 -11.06 2.46
C VAL A 10 -31.77 -11.25 0.96
N ASP A 11 -30.90 -12.18 0.56
CA ASP A 11 -30.61 -12.45 -0.84
C ASP A 11 -31.88 -12.87 -1.60
N LEU A 12 -32.72 -13.72 -0.99
CA LEU A 12 -34.03 -14.10 -1.54
C LEU A 12 -34.94 -12.88 -1.73
N LYS A 13 -35.09 -12.04 -0.70
CA LYS A 13 -35.95 -10.84 -0.77
C LYS A 13 -35.44 -9.80 -1.77
N MET A 14 -34.12 -9.67 -1.91
CA MET A 14 -33.52 -8.80 -2.92
C MET A 14 -33.75 -9.36 -4.32
N GLN A 15 -33.58 -10.66 -4.52
CA GLN A 15 -33.86 -11.32 -5.80
C GLN A 15 -35.34 -11.22 -6.20
N GLU A 16 -36.27 -11.41 -5.26
CA GLU A 16 -37.72 -11.24 -5.50
C GLU A 16 -38.05 -9.80 -5.96
N LYS A 17 -37.36 -8.79 -5.41
CA LYS A 17 -37.65 -7.37 -5.66
C LYS A 17 -36.93 -6.81 -6.89
N TYR A 18 -35.68 -7.19 -7.12
CA TYR A 18 -34.78 -6.59 -8.10
C TYR A 18 -34.32 -7.57 -9.19
N GLY A 19 -34.77 -8.83 -9.12
CA GLY A 19 -34.41 -9.87 -10.08
C GLY A 19 -33.11 -10.61 -9.72
N ALA A 20 -32.84 -11.72 -10.41
CA ALA A 20 -31.69 -12.59 -10.12
C ALA A 20 -30.33 -11.91 -10.34
N ALA A 21 -30.27 -10.88 -11.18
CA ALA A 21 -29.04 -10.16 -11.51
C ALA A 21 -28.71 -9.01 -10.54
N TYR A 22 -29.57 -8.73 -9.53
CA TYR A 22 -29.46 -7.54 -8.69
C TYR A 22 -28.06 -7.32 -8.11
N LYS A 23 -27.40 -8.40 -7.71
CA LYS A 23 -26.08 -8.33 -7.08
C LYS A 23 -25.01 -7.90 -8.06
N GLU A 24 -25.01 -8.49 -9.26
CA GLU A 24 -24.07 -8.13 -10.33
C GLU A 24 -24.28 -6.67 -10.79
N GLU A 25 -25.53 -6.23 -10.88
CA GLU A 25 -25.88 -4.85 -11.23
C GLU A 25 -25.37 -3.86 -10.16
N ILE A 26 -25.63 -4.13 -8.89
CA ILE A 26 -25.14 -3.31 -7.77
C ILE A 26 -23.60 -3.28 -7.75
N GLU A 27 -22.95 -4.43 -7.95
CA GLU A 27 -21.48 -4.52 -7.99
C GLU A 27 -20.89 -3.68 -9.14
N LYS A 28 -21.49 -3.76 -10.34
CA LYS A 28 -21.09 -2.94 -11.50
C LYS A 28 -21.27 -1.44 -11.24
N GLU A 29 -22.39 -1.03 -10.64
CA GLU A 29 -22.63 0.37 -10.31
C GLU A 29 -21.66 0.87 -9.23
N ALA A 30 -21.39 0.06 -8.21
CA ALA A 30 -20.42 0.38 -7.16
C ALA A 30 -19.00 0.50 -7.73
N GLU A 31 -18.59 -0.40 -8.63
CA GLU A 31 -17.30 -0.34 -9.31
C GLU A 31 -17.18 0.92 -10.17
N LYS A 32 -18.21 1.26 -10.93
CA LYS A 32 -18.25 2.50 -11.73
C LYS A 32 -18.13 3.75 -10.85
N LEU A 33 -18.84 3.78 -9.72
CA LEU A 33 -18.74 4.88 -8.76
C LEU A 33 -17.34 4.96 -8.15
N PHE A 34 -16.76 3.82 -7.80
CA PHE A 34 -15.41 3.74 -7.24
C PHE A 34 -14.36 4.25 -8.24
N ILE A 35 -14.40 3.79 -9.50
CA ILE A 35 -13.52 4.27 -10.58
C ILE A 35 -13.72 5.78 -10.81
N THR A 36 -14.96 6.26 -10.79
CA THR A 36 -15.25 7.70 -10.90
C THR A 36 -14.55 8.49 -9.79
N ASN A 37 -14.61 8.00 -8.55
CA ASN A 37 -13.95 8.66 -7.41
C ASN A 37 -12.42 8.57 -7.48
N LEU A 38 -11.85 7.46 -7.97
CA LEU A 38 -10.41 7.35 -8.24
C LEU A 38 -9.92 8.41 -9.24
N ILE A 39 -10.69 8.62 -10.30
CA ILE A 39 -10.34 9.54 -11.39
C ILE A 39 -10.55 10.99 -10.95
N THR A 40 -11.76 11.32 -10.47
CA THR A 40 -12.23 12.70 -10.28
C THR A 40 -11.95 13.27 -8.90
N GLN A 41 -11.92 12.43 -7.86
CA GLN A 41 -11.72 12.87 -6.47
C GLN A 41 -10.33 12.51 -5.94
N ASN A 42 -9.44 11.97 -6.79
CA ASN A 42 -8.11 11.52 -6.39
C ASN A 42 -8.13 10.59 -5.18
N LYS A 43 -9.15 9.72 -5.09
CA LYS A 43 -9.24 8.68 -4.06
C LYS A 43 -7.97 7.83 -4.10
N ILE A 44 -7.43 7.57 -2.91
CA ILE A 44 -6.28 6.70 -2.71
C ILE A 44 -6.79 5.26 -2.55
N ILE A 45 -6.14 4.32 -3.23
CA ILE A 45 -6.45 2.89 -3.15
C ILE A 45 -5.30 2.15 -2.47
N SER A 46 -5.62 1.09 -1.72
CA SER A 46 -4.60 0.22 -1.14
C SER A 46 -3.91 -0.59 -2.24
N VAL A 47 -2.59 -0.80 -2.13
CA VAL A 47 -1.87 -1.74 -3.00
C VAL A 47 -2.44 -3.15 -2.96
N TYR A 48 -3.12 -3.54 -1.88
CA TYR A 48 -3.74 -4.85 -1.72
C TYR A 48 -5.07 -5.00 -2.50
N ASP A 49 -5.68 -3.90 -2.92
CA ASP A 49 -6.91 -3.92 -3.74
C ASP A 49 -6.59 -4.02 -5.25
N LEU A 50 -5.31 -4.09 -5.62
CA LEU A 50 -4.86 -4.13 -7.00
C LEU A 50 -4.42 -5.54 -7.42
N ASP A 51 -4.72 -5.89 -8.65
CA ASP A 51 -4.16 -7.08 -9.30
C ASP A 51 -2.62 -6.94 -9.39
N GLU A 52 -1.87 -8.04 -9.21
CA GLU A 52 -0.39 -8.02 -9.17
C GLU A 52 0.27 -7.33 -10.38
N ALA A 53 -0.34 -7.47 -11.56
CA ALA A 53 0.15 -6.83 -12.78
C ALA A 53 -0.05 -5.31 -12.80
N GLU A 54 -1.03 -4.82 -12.02
CA GLU A 54 -1.43 -3.42 -11.93
C GLU A 54 -0.83 -2.69 -10.71
N LYS A 55 -0.17 -3.41 -9.81
CA LYS A 55 0.52 -2.80 -8.67
C LYS A 55 1.63 -1.85 -9.10
N PRO A 56 1.89 -0.78 -8.31
CA PRO A 56 2.99 0.12 -8.57
C PRO A 56 4.33 -0.62 -8.56
N LYS A 57 5.26 -0.21 -9.42
CA LYS A 57 6.59 -0.83 -9.54
C LYS A 57 7.65 0.25 -9.59
N ILE A 58 8.71 0.10 -8.83
CA ILE A 58 9.87 0.97 -8.92
C ILE A 58 10.51 0.84 -10.32
N ILE A 59 10.85 1.97 -10.94
CA ILE A 59 11.46 1.98 -12.29
C ILE A 59 12.99 1.97 -12.18
N SER A 60 13.52 2.75 -11.24
CA SER A 60 14.94 2.88 -11.00
C SER A 60 15.14 3.28 -9.54
N SER A 61 15.96 2.52 -8.83
CA SER A 61 16.46 2.89 -7.51
C SER A 61 17.99 2.89 -7.55
N LYS A 62 18.60 3.84 -6.83
CA LYS A 62 20.05 3.77 -6.58
C LYS A 62 20.43 2.79 -5.46
N VAL A 63 19.42 2.24 -4.80
CA VAL A 63 19.56 1.34 -3.67
C VAL A 63 19.05 -0.05 -4.05
N ASN A 64 19.62 -1.09 -3.45
CA ASN A 64 19.31 -2.47 -3.76
C ASN A 64 17.89 -2.85 -3.28
N ILE A 65 17.00 -3.12 -4.24
CA ILE A 65 15.62 -3.54 -3.98
C ILE A 65 15.52 -5.04 -4.25
N GLU A 66 15.30 -5.82 -3.20
CA GLU A 66 15.08 -7.26 -3.34
C GLU A 66 13.66 -7.56 -3.87
N SER A 67 12.68 -6.72 -3.50
CA SER A 67 11.32 -6.75 -4.08
C SER A 67 10.60 -5.41 -3.89
N ASN A 68 9.47 -5.21 -4.57
CA ASN A 68 8.65 -3.99 -4.43
C ASN A 68 8.16 -3.70 -3.00
N TYR A 69 8.35 -4.63 -2.06
CA TYR A 69 7.92 -4.55 -0.66
C TYR A 69 9.08 -4.61 0.34
N TYR A 70 10.30 -4.84 -0.12
CA TYR A 70 11.42 -5.06 0.77
C TYR A 70 12.72 -4.49 0.18
N THR A 71 13.47 -3.80 1.02
CA THR A 71 14.76 -3.25 0.65
C THR A 71 15.71 -3.19 1.85
N THR A 72 17.00 -3.16 1.55
CA THR A 72 18.06 -2.92 2.54
C THR A 72 18.72 -1.57 2.26
N MET A 73 18.94 -0.77 3.29
CA MET A 73 19.56 0.55 3.23
C MET A 73 20.80 0.61 4.12
N GLU A 74 21.88 1.20 3.62
CA GLU A 74 23.03 1.53 4.48
C GLU A 74 22.63 2.58 5.52
N THR A 75 23.12 2.47 6.75
CA THR A 75 22.89 3.46 7.80
C THR A 75 24.15 4.17 8.29
N VAL A 76 23.97 5.42 8.73
CA VAL A 76 25.06 6.24 9.29
C VAL A 76 25.29 6.00 10.78
N ILE A 77 24.40 5.24 11.43
CA ILE A 77 24.48 4.87 12.84
C ILE A 77 24.59 3.35 12.98
N PRO A 78 25.33 2.82 13.96
CA PRO A 78 25.42 1.38 14.15
C PRO A 78 24.04 0.76 14.37
N VAL A 79 23.71 -0.27 13.59
CA VAL A 79 22.55 -1.12 13.89
C VAL A 79 22.97 -2.19 14.87
N VAL A 80 22.27 -2.27 16.00
CA VAL A 80 22.54 -3.33 16.98
C VAL A 80 21.82 -4.61 16.55
N ASN A 81 22.43 -5.32 15.60
CA ASN A 81 21.89 -6.47 14.88
C ASN A 81 21.91 -7.81 15.66
N ASN A 82 21.84 -7.78 16.99
CA ASN A 82 21.73 -9.01 17.80
C ASN A 82 20.31 -9.63 17.75
N LYS A 83 19.34 -8.93 17.15
CA LYS A 83 17.94 -9.33 16.99
C LYS A 83 17.35 -8.73 15.70
N PHE A 84 16.12 -9.11 15.36
CA PHE A 84 15.42 -8.57 14.19
C PHE A 84 15.19 -7.06 14.32
N PHE A 85 15.56 -6.33 13.26
CA PHE A 85 15.27 -4.90 13.12
C PHE A 85 14.81 -4.59 11.69
N ALA A 86 13.62 -4.01 11.57
CA ALA A 86 13.11 -3.45 10.33
C ALA A 86 12.10 -2.33 10.63
N ILE A 87 11.94 -1.43 9.68
CA ILE A 87 10.85 -0.45 9.71
C ILE A 87 9.98 -0.61 8.47
N ASP A 88 8.68 -0.40 8.62
CA ASP A 88 7.78 -0.31 7.47
C ASP A 88 7.43 1.16 7.26
N MET A 89 7.66 1.63 6.05
CA MET A 89 7.33 2.99 5.61
C MET A 89 6.14 2.92 4.66
N SER A 90 5.07 3.62 5.00
CA SER A 90 3.91 3.80 4.15
C SER A 90 4.03 5.12 3.38
N PHE A 91 3.65 5.11 2.11
CA PHE A 91 3.65 6.30 1.25
C PHE A 91 2.61 6.14 0.14
N ILE A 92 2.27 7.24 -0.52
CA ILE A 92 1.39 7.25 -1.69
C ILE A 92 2.27 7.29 -2.93
N VAL A 93 2.10 6.34 -3.84
CA VAL A 93 2.58 6.45 -5.21
C VAL A 93 1.56 7.28 -5.99
N GLU A 94 1.98 8.45 -6.43
CA GLU A 94 1.15 9.41 -7.17
C GLU A 94 0.97 8.97 -8.63
N LYS A 95 -0.03 9.56 -9.30
CA LYS A 95 -0.35 9.23 -10.70
C LYS A 95 0.78 9.57 -11.67
N ASP A 96 1.68 10.48 -11.30
CA ASP A 96 2.87 10.87 -12.07
C ASP A 96 4.10 10.00 -11.77
N GLY A 97 3.98 9.05 -10.83
CA GLY A 97 5.07 8.16 -10.43
C GLY A 97 5.96 8.68 -9.30
N THR A 98 5.71 9.88 -8.78
CA THR A 98 6.37 10.37 -7.55
C THR A 98 5.77 9.72 -6.30
N ILE A 99 6.44 9.85 -5.15
CA ILE A 99 5.92 9.43 -3.86
C ILE A 99 5.61 10.63 -2.95
N SER A 100 4.54 10.51 -2.16
CA SER A 100 4.12 11.52 -1.20
C SER A 100 3.67 10.89 0.12
N ASN A 101 3.41 11.72 1.14
CA ASN A 101 2.87 11.31 2.44
C ASN A 101 3.63 10.16 3.12
N ILE A 102 4.97 10.20 3.03
CA ILE A 102 5.85 9.18 3.61
C ILE A 102 5.75 9.24 5.14
N LYS A 103 5.40 8.11 5.76
CA LYS A 103 5.21 7.98 7.21
C LYS A 103 5.67 6.60 7.67
N LEU A 104 6.12 6.51 8.91
CA LEU A 104 6.35 5.23 9.57
C LEU A 104 4.99 4.54 9.80
N SER A 105 4.83 3.32 9.30
CA SER A 105 3.65 2.48 9.57
C SER A 105 3.94 1.39 10.59
N ASN A 106 5.19 0.92 10.67
CA ASN A 106 5.59 -0.10 11.65
C ASN A 106 7.05 0.08 12.07
N TRP A 107 7.31 -0.16 13.35
CA TRP A 107 8.65 -0.16 13.94
C TRP A 107 8.88 -1.54 14.55
N ALA A 108 9.47 -2.45 13.75
CA ALA A 108 9.72 -3.81 14.15
C ALA A 108 11.13 -3.92 14.74
N ASN A 109 11.24 -3.53 16.01
CA ASN A 109 12.48 -3.51 16.76
C ASN A 109 12.35 -4.33 18.04
N GLU A 110 13.30 -5.24 18.26
CA GLU A 110 13.36 -6.06 19.48
C GLU A 110 14.53 -5.67 20.41
N ASN A 111 15.27 -4.61 20.04
CA ASN A 111 16.44 -4.14 20.77
C ASN A 111 16.25 -2.70 21.29
N PRO A 112 16.22 -2.47 22.62
CA PRO A 112 16.11 -1.14 23.21
C PRO A 112 17.15 -0.12 22.73
N GLU A 113 18.37 -0.54 22.38
CA GLU A 113 19.42 0.38 21.92
C GLU A 113 19.05 1.09 20.61
N ASN A 114 18.30 0.42 19.72
CA ASN A 114 17.81 1.05 18.49
C ASN A 114 16.68 2.07 18.76
N GLU A 115 15.97 1.99 19.90
CA GLU A 115 14.90 2.95 20.23
C GLU A 115 15.46 4.36 20.43
N GLU A 116 16.66 4.47 21.01
CA GLU A 116 17.34 5.76 21.24
C GLU A 116 17.61 6.49 19.92
N HIS A 117 17.70 5.75 18.83
CA HIS A 117 17.97 6.27 17.49
C HIS A 117 16.78 6.20 16.54
N LYS A 118 15.58 5.90 17.04
CA LYS A 118 14.38 5.71 16.23
C LYS A 118 14.13 6.84 15.22
N GLN A 119 14.24 8.09 15.66
CA GLN A 119 14.02 9.24 14.79
C GLN A 119 15.09 9.34 13.69
N VAL A 120 16.34 8.99 13.97
CA VAL A 120 17.44 9.01 13.00
C VAL A 120 17.18 7.99 11.87
N PHE A 121 16.76 6.77 12.21
CA PHE A 121 16.38 5.76 11.22
C PHE A 121 15.20 6.21 10.35
N ILE A 122 14.18 6.82 10.96
CA ILE A 122 13.00 7.34 10.24
C ILE A 122 13.41 8.46 9.27
N ASP A 123 14.16 9.45 9.75
CA ASP A 123 14.59 10.60 8.94
C ASP A 123 15.49 10.16 7.78
N GLN A 124 16.38 9.21 8.05
CA GLN A 124 17.24 8.62 7.02
C GLN A 124 16.40 7.90 5.95
N ALA A 125 15.46 7.04 6.36
CA ALA A 125 14.59 6.34 5.42
C ALA A 125 13.76 7.32 4.59
N ILE A 126 13.20 8.38 5.19
CA ILE A 126 12.48 9.42 4.47
C ILE A 126 13.38 10.12 3.45
N SER A 127 14.62 10.45 3.83
CA SER A 127 15.59 11.10 2.94
C SER A 127 15.92 10.23 1.73
N ILE A 128 16.25 8.95 1.96
CA ILE A 128 16.53 7.98 0.89
C ILE A 128 15.31 7.79 0.00
N LEU A 129 14.12 7.66 0.58
CA LEU A 129 12.90 7.47 -0.19
C LEU A 129 12.60 8.65 -1.13
N LYS A 130 12.76 9.89 -0.64
CA LYS A 130 12.56 11.12 -1.44
C LYS A 130 13.62 11.33 -2.52
N GLY A 131 14.84 10.87 -2.29
CA GLY A 131 15.94 11.03 -3.24
C GLY A 131 15.98 9.89 -4.26
N ASP A 132 16.25 8.69 -3.77
CA ASP A 132 16.67 7.55 -4.59
C ASP A 132 15.54 6.58 -4.96
N TYR A 133 14.35 6.72 -4.35
CA TYR A 133 13.17 5.89 -4.61
C TYR A 133 11.97 6.67 -5.15
N ASN A 134 12.12 7.94 -5.54
CA ASN A 134 10.99 8.78 -5.89
C ASN A 134 10.47 8.59 -7.33
N HIS A 135 10.76 7.45 -7.97
CA HIS A 135 10.38 7.17 -9.36
C HIS A 135 9.75 5.78 -9.51
N TRP A 136 8.43 5.78 -9.68
CA TRP A 136 7.61 4.59 -9.79
C TRP A 136 6.77 4.60 -11.06
N LYS A 137 6.50 3.41 -11.57
CA LYS A 137 5.34 3.16 -12.42
C LYS A 137 4.11 3.19 -11.50
N PRO A 138 3.14 4.07 -11.75
CA PRO A 138 1.96 4.19 -10.90
C PRO A 138 1.10 2.94 -10.96
N GLY A 139 0.35 2.70 -9.89
CA GLY A 139 -0.63 1.63 -9.81
C GLY A 139 -1.84 1.89 -10.72
N LYS A 140 -2.52 0.82 -11.09
CA LYS A 140 -3.80 0.89 -11.81
C LYS A 140 -4.86 0.07 -11.10
N TYR A 141 -6.11 0.51 -11.22
CA TYR A 141 -7.27 -0.28 -10.85
C TYR A 141 -8.13 -0.45 -12.10
N LYS A 142 -8.23 -1.69 -12.60
CA LYS A 142 -9.00 -2.02 -13.81
C LYS A 142 -8.59 -1.17 -15.00
N GLY A 143 -7.28 -1.00 -15.19
CA GLY A 143 -6.68 -0.20 -16.25
C GLY A 143 -6.59 1.31 -15.99
N ASN A 144 -7.26 1.83 -14.95
CA ASN A 144 -7.26 3.26 -14.62
C ASN A 144 -6.12 3.62 -13.68
N VAL A 145 -5.29 4.60 -14.05
CA VAL A 145 -4.17 5.07 -13.21
C VAL A 145 -4.71 5.67 -11.91
N ALA A 146 -4.21 5.18 -10.78
CA ALA A 146 -4.68 5.55 -9.45
C ALA A 146 -3.54 6.01 -8.54
N ARG A 147 -3.89 6.79 -7.51
CA ARG A 147 -2.99 7.05 -6.38
C ARG A 147 -3.02 5.83 -5.47
N THR A 148 -1.88 5.23 -5.20
CA THR A 148 -1.83 3.95 -4.47
C THR A 148 -1.08 4.11 -3.16
N GLU A 149 -1.70 3.76 -2.04
CA GLU A 149 -0.99 3.59 -0.76
C GLU A 149 -0.16 2.30 -0.84
N ASN A 150 1.16 2.44 -0.73
CA ASN A 150 2.12 1.36 -0.71
C ASN A 150 2.85 1.31 0.64
N THR A 151 3.40 0.15 0.97
CA THR A 151 4.26 -0.03 2.14
C THR A 151 5.55 -0.72 1.71
N LEU A 152 6.68 -0.18 2.15
CA LEU A 152 8.01 -0.75 1.94
C LEU A 152 8.62 -1.10 3.29
N ARG A 153 9.02 -2.36 3.46
CA ARG A 153 9.85 -2.80 4.58
C ARG A 153 11.31 -2.48 4.29
N ILE A 154 11.96 -1.84 5.24
CA ILE A 154 13.35 -1.40 5.17
C ILE A 154 14.11 -2.11 6.28
N ARG A 155 15.19 -2.81 5.92
CA ARG A 155 16.25 -3.20 6.87
C ARG A 155 17.43 -2.25 6.72
N PHE A 156 18.16 -2.09 7.81
CA PHE A 156 19.37 -1.27 7.85
C PHE A 156 20.59 -2.16 8.02
N GLU A 157 21.65 -1.84 7.27
CA GLU A 157 22.97 -2.47 7.36
C GLU A 157 24.06 -1.43 7.61
#